data_AF-A0A7S4HND9-F1
#
_entry.id   AF-A0A7S4HND9-F1
#
_cell.length_a   1.000
_cell.length_b   1.000
_cell.length_c   1.000
_cell.angle_alpha   90.00
_cell.angle_beta   90.00
_cell.angle_gamma   90.00
#
_symmetry.space_group_name_H-M   'P 1'
#
loop_
_entity.id
_entity.type
_entity.pdbx_description
1 polymer ?
#
loop_
_entity_poly.entity_id
_entity_poly.type
_entity_poly.pdbx_seq_one_letter_code
_entity_poly.pdbx_strand_id
1 'polypeptide(L)'
;MMGLPMEAKDVTKQILFESYPTEEVLTKWSKGEDAEWPPYEEEEYDEETERPRVRFEIGQKVECRIGPDPVTGWAPGTVAQLWYREPNWPPNSWAPYQIRLDDGRLIFAPGDMDQVIRLARA
;
A
#
# COMPACT_ATOMS: atom_id res chain seq x y z
N MET A 1 -7.59 20.79 -10.84
CA MET A 1 -7.55 21.30 -9.45
C MET A 1 -8.29 20.28 -8.60
N MET A 2 -7.57 19.37 -7.91
CA MET A 2 -8.18 18.46 -6.93
C MET A 2 -8.43 19.28 -5.66
N GLY A 3 -9.70 19.50 -5.31
CA GLY A 3 -10.05 20.16 -4.06
C GLY A 3 -9.78 19.22 -2.90
N LEU A 4 -9.04 19.68 -1.88
CA LEU A 4 -8.92 18.93 -0.63
C LEU A 4 -10.32 18.79 -0.02
N PRO A 5 -10.78 17.58 0.30
CA PRO A 5 -12.06 17.40 0.98
C PRO A 5 -11.95 17.96 2.39
N MET A 6 -12.45 19.19 2.60
CA MET A 6 -12.64 19.76 3.93
C MET A 6 -13.95 19.24 4.52
N GLU A 7 -13.95 17.99 4.97
CA GLU A 7 -15.03 17.45 5.77
C GLU A 7 -14.80 17.83 7.24
N ALA A 8 -15.72 18.61 7.81
CA ALA A 8 -15.70 18.92 9.24
C ALA A 8 -16.05 17.64 10.02
N LYS A 9 -15.12 17.15 10.84
CA LYS A 9 -15.34 16.02 11.73
C LYS A 9 -15.76 16.51 13.11
N ASP A 10 -16.70 15.81 13.73
CA ASP A 10 -17.07 16.06 15.14
C ASP A 10 -15.87 15.76 16.04
N VAL A 11 -15.36 16.80 16.71
CA VAL A 11 -14.20 16.69 17.59
C VAL A 11 -14.66 16.08 18.92
N THR A 12 -14.37 14.80 19.11
CA THR A 12 -14.63 14.11 20.38
C THR A 12 -13.56 14.44 21.42
N LYS A 13 -13.89 14.25 22.72
CA LYS A 13 -12.91 14.39 23.80
C LYS A 13 -11.70 13.48 23.62
N GLN A 14 -11.91 12.29 23.06
CA GLN A 14 -10.84 11.32 22.83
C GLN A 14 -9.86 11.82 21.75
N ILE A 15 -10.37 12.36 20.64
CA ILE A 15 -9.53 12.98 19.60
C ILE A 15 -8.72 14.13 20.18
N LEU A 16 -9.32 14.95 21.04
CA LEU A 16 -8.60 16.00 21.75
C LEU A 16 -7.46 15.41 22.56
N PHE A 17 -7.67 14.38 23.38
CA PHE A 17 -6.61 13.76 24.17
C PHE A 17 -5.47 13.16 23.32
N GLU A 18 -5.81 12.51 22.20
CA GLU A 18 -4.83 11.89 21.30
C GLU A 18 -4.00 12.93 20.54
N SER A 19 -4.62 14.05 20.18
CA SER A 19 -3.94 15.10 19.44
C SER A 19 -3.28 16.13 20.36
N TYR A 20 -3.76 16.38 21.58
CA TYR A 20 -3.36 17.53 22.41
C TYR A 20 -1.84 17.58 22.63
N PRO A 21 -1.23 18.78 22.60
CA PRO A 21 0.19 18.91 22.90
C PRO A 21 0.50 18.43 24.31
N THR A 22 1.67 17.82 24.46
CA THR A 22 2.16 17.42 25.78
C THR A 22 2.39 18.65 26.65
N GLU A 23 2.38 18.48 27.98
CA GLU A 23 2.63 19.57 28.93
C GLU A 23 3.98 20.25 28.68
N GLU A 24 4.98 19.49 28.22
CA GLU A 24 6.30 20.02 27.86
C GLU A 24 6.23 20.98 26.66
N VAL A 25 5.52 20.60 25.59
CA VAL A 25 5.34 21.46 24.41
C VAL A 25 4.61 22.74 24.80
N LEU A 26 3.53 22.63 25.57
CA LEU A 26 2.78 23.80 26.06
C LEU A 26 3.67 24.71 26.91
N THR A 27 4.53 24.13 27.73
CA THR A 27 5.47 24.88 28.58
C THR A 27 6.49 25.64 27.72
N LYS A 28 7.05 25.03 26.68
CA LYS A 28 7.98 25.69 25.75
C LYS A 28 7.30 26.84 25.00
N TRP A 29 6.13 26.59 24.42
CA TRP A 29 5.35 27.64 23.75
C TRP A 29 4.99 28.80 24.68
N SER A 30 4.65 28.51 25.94
CA SER A 30 4.35 29.57 26.93
C SER A 30 5.53 30.48 27.23
N LYS A 31 6.77 30.01 26.99
CA LYS A 31 8.01 30.78 27.15
C LYS A 31 8.48 31.45 25.86
N GLY A 32 7.75 31.28 24.75
CA GLY A 32 8.14 31.74 23.43
C GLY A 32 9.25 30.90 22.79
N GLU A 33 9.45 29.68 23.28
CA GLU A 33 10.39 28.72 22.72
C GLU A 33 9.69 27.87 21.65
N ASP A 34 10.40 27.58 20.56
CA ASP A 34 9.91 26.67 19.53
C ASP A 34 9.84 25.24 20.06
N ALA A 35 8.73 24.56 19.80
CA ALA A 35 8.53 23.15 20.09
C ALA A 35 7.62 22.54 19.02
N GLU A 36 7.97 21.35 18.54
CA GLU A 36 7.23 20.66 17.50
C GLU A 36 5.99 19.96 18.09
N TRP A 37 4.85 20.10 17.39
CA TRP A 37 3.59 19.45 17.73
C TRP A 37 2.79 19.11 16.46
N PRO A 38 2.21 17.90 16.34
CA PRO A 38 2.31 16.77 17.27
C PRO A 38 3.76 16.34 17.48
N PRO A 39 4.09 15.62 18.58
CA PRO A 39 5.37 14.95 18.65
C PRO A 39 5.35 13.93 17.52
N TYR A 40 5.80 14.35 16.34
CA TYR A 40 6.49 13.45 15.47
C TYR A 40 7.73 13.08 16.31
N GLU A 41 7.60 12.07 17.18
CA GLU A 41 8.65 11.06 17.14
C GLU A 41 8.84 10.83 15.66
N GLU A 42 10.06 10.96 15.17
CA GLU A 42 10.40 10.41 13.87
C GLU A 42 9.90 8.96 13.95
N GLU A 43 8.63 8.73 13.58
CA GLU A 43 8.17 7.46 13.07
C GLU A 43 9.18 7.30 11.97
N GLU A 44 10.20 6.49 12.24
CA GLU A 44 11.17 6.07 11.27
C GLU A 44 10.30 5.76 10.07
N TYR A 45 10.31 6.66 9.08
CA TYR A 45 9.76 6.41 7.77
C TYR A 45 10.72 5.39 7.20
N ASP A 46 10.61 4.17 7.72
CA ASP A 46 11.14 3.00 7.12
C ASP A 46 10.29 2.85 5.87
N GLU A 47 10.75 3.45 4.77
CA GLU A 47 10.14 3.36 3.45
C GLU A 47 9.85 1.89 3.05
N GLU A 48 10.45 0.93 3.78
CA GLU A 48 10.26 -0.50 3.64
C GLU A 48 8.98 -1.05 4.33
N THR A 49 8.34 -0.32 5.26
CA THR A 49 7.22 -0.84 6.09
C THR A 49 5.79 -0.41 5.72
N GLU A 50 5.58 0.52 4.77
CA GLU A 50 4.22 1.02 4.46
C GLU A 50 3.52 0.40 3.24
N ARG A 51 3.97 -0.77 2.75
CA ARG A 51 3.25 -1.43 1.66
C ARG A 51 2.11 -2.30 2.21
N PRO A 52 0.86 -2.13 1.74
CA PRO A 52 -0.27 -2.94 2.19
C PRO A 52 0.03 -4.44 2.16
N ARG A 53 -0.57 -5.21 3.07
CA ARG A 53 -0.48 -6.67 2.96
C ARG A 53 -1.31 -7.14 1.77
N VAL A 54 -0.69 -7.96 0.93
CA VAL A 54 -1.31 -8.57 -0.26
C VAL A 54 -1.70 -10.02 0.04
N ARG A 55 -2.69 -10.56 -0.69
CA ARG A 55 -3.27 -11.89 -0.44
C ARG A 55 -2.35 -13.08 -0.69
N PHE A 56 -1.35 -12.94 -1.57
CA PHE A 56 -0.47 -14.03 -1.99
C PHE A 56 1.00 -13.78 -1.64
N GLU A 57 1.73 -14.85 -1.31
CA GLU A 57 3.15 -14.81 -0.97
C GLU A 57 4.04 -15.25 -2.15
N ILE A 58 5.33 -14.91 -2.09
CA ILE A 58 6.32 -15.36 -3.07
C ILE A 58 6.38 -16.89 -3.06
N GLY A 59 6.37 -17.50 -4.25
CA GLY A 59 6.36 -18.96 -4.42
C GLY A 59 4.96 -19.57 -4.45
N GLN A 60 3.90 -18.81 -4.15
CA GLN A 60 2.53 -19.33 -4.17
C GLN A 60 2.03 -19.56 -5.60
N LYS A 61 1.29 -20.66 -5.80
CA LYS A 61 0.65 -21.01 -7.07
C LYS A 61 -0.66 -20.24 -7.25
N VAL A 62 -0.77 -19.56 -8.39
CA VAL A 62 -1.89 -18.67 -8.72
C VAL A 62 -2.32 -18.88 -10.18
N GLU A 63 -3.55 -18.48 -10.49
CA GLU A 63 -4.02 -18.28 -11.86
C GLU A 63 -4.14 -16.78 -12.13
N CYS A 64 -3.61 -16.33 -13.25
CA CYS A 64 -3.62 -14.92 -13.65
C CYS A 64 -4.36 -14.73 -14.96
N ARG A 65 -5.08 -13.60 -15.06
CA ARG A 65 -5.81 -13.25 -16.27
C ARG A 65 -4.85 -12.69 -17.33
N ILE A 66 -4.75 -13.38 -18.46
CA ILE A 66 -3.89 -13.03 -19.60
C ILE A 66 -4.67 -12.64 -20.86
N GLY A 67 -6.00 -12.69 -20.82
CA GLY A 67 -6.86 -12.36 -21.97
C GLY A 67 -8.28 -11.95 -21.59
N PRO A 68 -9.06 -11.46 -22.57
CA PRO A 68 -10.43 -11.01 -22.34
C PRO A 68 -11.39 -12.18 -22.06
N ASP A 69 -11.11 -13.36 -22.63
CA ASP A 69 -11.97 -14.54 -22.53
C ASP A 69 -12.07 -15.06 -21.08
N PRO A 70 -13.28 -15.30 -20.55
CA PRO A 70 -13.45 -15.69 -19.15
C PRO A 70 -13.02 -17.13 -18.86
N VAL A 71 -12.89 -18.00 -19.87
CA VAL A 71 -12.58 -19.44 -19.72
C VAL A 71 -11.13 -19.73 -20.10
N THR A 72 -10.68 -19.23 -21.24
CA THR A 72 -9.34 -19.44 -21.81
C THR A 72 -8.36 -18.30 -21.49
N GLY A 73 -8.86 -17.19 -20.93
CA GLY A 73 -8.03 -16.04 -20.58
C GLY A 73 -7.32 -16.15 -19.24
N TRP A 74 -7.22 -17.34 -18.63
CA TRP A 74 -6.50 -17.59 -17.39
C TRP A 74 -5.31 -18.51 -17.64
N ALA A 75 -4.16 -18.17 -17.05
CA ALA A 75 -2.95 -18.99 -17.12
C ALA A 75 -2.39 -19.26 -15.72
N PRO A 76 -1.94 -20.51 -15.45
CA PRO A 76 -1.30 -20.85 -14.20
C PRO A 76 0.11 -20.26 -14.12
N GLY A 77 0.51 -19.89 -12.90
CA GLY A 77 1.84 -19.38 -12.63
C GLY A 77 2.18 -19.39 -11.16
N THR A 78 3.34 -18.83 -10.85
CA THR A 78 3.90 -18.74 -9.50
C THR A 78 4.29 -17.30 -9.20
N VAL A 79 3.90 -16.78 -8.04
CA VAL A 79 4.30 -15.44 -7.60
C VAL A 79 5.83 -15.41 -7.48
N ALA A 80 6.48 -14.52 -8.23
CA ALA A 80 7.92 -14.38 -8.27
C ALA A 80 8.41 -13.23 -7.39
N GLN A 81 7.63 -12.15 -7.29
CA GLN A 81 7.97 -10.95 -6.54
C GLN A 81 6.69 -10.22 -6.10
N LEU A 82 6.74 -9.56 -4.93
CA LEU A 82 5.71 -8.65 -4.45
C LEU A 82 6.11 -7.20 -4.73
N TRP A 83 5.13 -6.34 -4.97
CA TRP A 83 5.34 -4.91 -5.20
C TRP A 83 6.39 -4.67 -6.30
N TYR A 84 6.09 -5.23 -7.47
CA TYR A 84 6.93 -5.16 -8.65
C TYR A 84 6.75 -3.83 -9.40
N ARG A 85 7.82 -3.36 -10.04
CA ARG A 85 7.76 -2.22 -10.97
C ARG A 85 8.71 -2.42 -12.14
N GLU A 86 8.34 -1.83 -13.27
CA GLU A 86 9.26 -1.67 -14.39
C GLU A 86 10.10 -0.39 -14.25
N PRO A 87 11.32 -0.34 -14.82
CA PRO A 87 12.17 0.84 -14.79
C PRO A 87 11.54 2.08 -15.45
N ASN A 88 10.65 1.89 -16.42
CA ASN A 88 10.04 2.95 -17.20
C ASN A 88 8.67 3.43 -16.66
N TRP A 89 8.18 2.87 -15.54
CA TRP A 89 6.93 3.31 -14.94
C TRP A 89 7.09 4.65 -14.23
N PRO A 90 6.02 5.47 -14.19
CA PRO A 90 6.01 6.70 -13.40
C PRO A 90 6.38 6.44 -11.93
N PRO A 91 6.91 7.46 -11.22
CA PRO A 91 7.10 7.38 -9.78
C PRO A 91 5.83 6.89 -9.06
N ASN A 92 6.02 6.07 -8.03
CA ASN A 92 4.93 5.50 -7.20
C ASN A 92 3.94 4.58 -7.94
N SER A 93 4.27 4.11 -9.14
CA SER A 93 3.49 3.07 -9.83
C SER A 93 4.06 1.68 -9.54
N TRP A 94 3.23 0.79 -8.99
CA TRP A 94 3.61 -0.55 -8.58
C TRP A 94 2.50 -1.56 -8.89
N ALA A 95 2.90 -2.77 -9.24
CA ALA A 95 2.03 -3.92 -9.37
C ALA A 95 2.18 -4.78 -8.10
N PRO A 96 1.07 -5.21 -7.47
CA PRO A 96 1.14 -6.07 -6.28
C PRO A 96 1.98 -7.34 -6.48
N TYR A 97 1.96 -7.90 -7.69
CA TYR A 97 2.62 -9.17 -7.99
C TYR A 97 3.32 -9.17 -9.36
N GLN A 98 4.53 -9.72 -9.40
CA GLN A 98 5.11 -10.30 -10.61
C GLN A 98 4.89 -11.82 -10.58
N ILE A 99 4.45 -12.39 -11.70
CA ILE A 99 4.12 -13.80 -11.82
C ILE A 99 4.96 -14.42 -12.94
N ARG A 100 5.59 -15.55 -12.64
CA ARG A 100 6.19 -16.43 -13.63
C ARG A 100 5.16 -17.47 -14.04
N LEU A 101 4.66 -17.37 -15.26
CA LEU A 101 3.76 -18.36 -15.84
C LEU A 101 4.49 -19.69 -16.02
N ASP A 102 3.74 -20.80 -16.01
CA ASP A 102 4.32 -22.13 -16.19
C ASP A 102 4.91 -22.34 -17.60
N ASP A 103 4.55 -21.50 -18.57
CA ASP A 103 5.16 -21.45 -19.91
C ASP A 103 6.48 -20.64 -19.98
N GLY A 104 6.93 -20.10 -18.83
CA GLY A 104 8.18 -19.36 -18.69
C GLY A 104 8.08 -17.86 -18.88
N ARG A 105 6.93 -17.31 -19.32
CA ARG A 105 6.75 -15.86 -19.44
C ARG A 105 6.64 -15.20 -18.07
N LEU A 106 7.14 -13.97 -17.98
CA LEU A 106 6.90 -13.09 -16.83
C LEU A 106 5.78 -12.11 -17.18
N ILE A 107 4.79 -12.03 -16.30
CA ILE A 107 3.71 -11.06 -16.35
C ILE A 107 3.58 -10.37 -14.99
N PHE A 108 2.77 -9.33 -14.91
CA PHE A 108 2.41 -8.69 -13.66
C PHE A 108 0.89 -8.59 -13.51
N ALA A 109 0.40 -8.67 -12.28
CA ALA A 109 -0.99 -8.40 -11.96
C ALA A 109 -1.13 -6.93 -11.53
N PRO A 110 -1.89 -6.09 -12.25
CA PRO A 110 -2.01 -4.66 -11.91
C PRO A 110 -2.79 -4.37 -10.63
N GLY A 111 -3.46 -5.36 -10.03
CA GLY A 111 -4.23 -5.19 -8.80
C GLY A 111 -4.43 -6.51 -8.07
N ASP A 112 -4.63 -6.43 -6.75
CA ASP A 112 -4.88 -7.59 -5.88
C ASP A 112 -6.39 -7.89 -5.76
N MET A 113 -6.98 -8.41 -6.83
CA MET A 113 -8.40 -8.73 -6.90
C MET A 113 -8.66 -9.98 -7.73
N ASP A 114 -9.70 -10.74 -7.40
CA ASP A 114 -10.03 -12.03 -8.04
C ASP A 114 -10.33 -11.94 -9.54
N GLN A 115 -10.60 -10.74 -10.06
CA GLN A 115 -10.80 -10.52 -11.50
C GLN A 115 -9.49 -10.56 -12.30
N VAL A 116 -8.34 -10.48 -11.61
CA VAL A 116 -6.99 -10.40 -12.18
C VAL A 116 -6.13 -11.57 -11.74
N ILE A 117 -6.19 -11.92 -10.45
CA ILE A 117 -5.37 -12.96 -9.85
C ILE A 117 -6.15 -13.71 -8.76
N ARG A 118 -6.08 -15.03 -8.81
CA ARG A 118 -6.75 -15.93 -7.84
C ARG A 118 -5.85 -17.10 -7.48
N LEU A 119 -6.17 -17.77 -6.37
CA LEU A 119 -5.49 -18.99 -5.97
C LEU A 119 -5.68 -20.06 -7.05
N ALA A 120 -4.60 -20.75 -7.43
CA ALA A 120 -4.70 -21.86 -8.37
C ALA A 120 -5.54 -22.98 -7.75
N ARG A 121 -6.46 -23.55 -8.55
CA ARG A 121 -7.18 -24.76 -8.14
C ARG A 121 -6.21 -25.94 -8.20
N ALA A 122 -6.06 -26.64 -7.09
CA ALA A 122 -5.31 -27.90 -7.00
C ALA A 122 -5.99 -29.01 -7.81
#